data_AF-A0AAN8RQP6-F1
#
_entry.id   AF-A0AAN8RQP6-F1
#
_cell.length_a   1.000
_cell.length_b   1.000
_cell.length_c   1.000
_cell.angle_alpha   90.00
_cell.angle_beta   90.00
_cell.angle_gamma   90.00
#
_symmetry.space_group_name_H-M   'P 1'
#
loop_
_entity.id
_entity.type
_entity.pdbx_description
1 polymer ?
#
loop_
_entity_poly.entity_id
_entity_poly.type
_entity_poly.pdbx_seq_one_letter_code
_entity_poly.pdbx_strand_id
1 'polypeptide(L)'
;MTCLPAGLYANVSAAVVARDMNTTFSRLEFCLMVGIGGGVPDKSAGVKSIRLGDVVVGTPELDLPGIVKVDLVKKEANSTRRVGSMNRPAHQLLTVISRLRAMEAFSQGSLQKWIDEAFNKHPTMTSLLGRPEQGSDILYDPAYNHNGDPGTSCEQCDRNNTVSRDSRGNSSPLVHYGIIATGDAVIKNAVEREALRRQYNAKCVEMEAAGVLSAITVGCLVIRGICDYSDTHKNKGWQGYAALAAAAYAKELLQYVPRHTPLRSNTSSPFFTPPYSPLASPEFRPISGNQNYFPIPLPTPPASAPSKPYPDVRYSVAAIYSDDLGHRVWFQDNRGLFETVFDEYLAKWRSYQLDILDAASYTPLTAVAHAGGEDLRLYYITQQGIIQEKCWTASRGWSDGSLGTHQIRVATNSKIAAVASASEKSIRIFYQGTDSIKIQEYCYLNSLGRWEKGNTALPAALSGSSLAVVYYPGGSGPMFHIYYQDKRMYLREIVYDGSTFEPGEFQPVLAPAHAPIAACAIILNGPEIAMFWKSQEGVVSQWSLPSKTVKELGKPSSVGSNITMATVASGPVVDFSRSLFIFKGDTKLYEERWFADGDSWEEPEQISTTV
;
A
#
# COMPACT_ATOMS: atom_id res chain seq x y z
N MET A 1 12.40 -20.13 -6.10
CA MET A 1 12.75 -19.87 -7.51
C MET A 1 11.91 -20.82 -8.35
N THR A 2 11.21 -20.31 -9.37
CA THR A 2 10.46 -21.14 -10.32
C THR A 2 10.72 -20.63 -11.73
N CYS A 3 10.34 -21.40 -12.75
CA CYS A 3 10.37 -21.01 -14.15
C CYS A 3 8.97 -21.17 -14.78
N LEU A 4 8.72 -20.46 -15.88
CA LEU A 4 7.51 -20.70 -16.67
C LEU A 4 7.55 -22.12 -17.27
N PRO A 5 6.40 -22.80 -17.42
CA PRO A 5 6.36 -24.08 -18.11
C PRO A 5 6.92 -23.99 -19.53
N ALA A 6 7.67 -25.00 -19.95
CA ALA A 6 8.28 -25.02 -21.28
C ALA A 6 7.22 -24.87 -22.38
N GLY A 7 7.44 -23.93 -23.31
CA GLY A 7 6.52 -23.67 -24.43
C GLY A 7 5.31 -22.78 -24.09
N LEU A 8 5.07 -22.47 -22.81
CA LEU A 8 3.99 -21.57 -22.38
C LEU A 8 4.55 -20.18 -22.04
N TYR A 9 4.72 -19.36 -23.07
CA TYR A 9 5.11 -17.95 -22.95
C TYR A 9 3.89 -17.07 -23.12
N ALA A 10 3.53 -16.29 -22.09
CA ALA A 10 2.53 -15.24 -22.14
C ALA A 10 2.31 -14.67 -20.73
N ASN A 11 1.68 -13.49 -20.68
CA ASN A 11 1.16 -12.89 -19.45
C ASN A 11 0.30 -13.86 -18.61
N VAL A 12 -0.51 -14.72 -19.24
CA VAL A 12 -1.39 -15.66 -18.51
C VAL A 12 -0.60 -16.69 -17.71
N SER A 13 0.37 -17.36 -18.33
CA SER A 13 1.20 -18.37 -17.65
C SER A 13 2.01 -17.74 -16.52
N ALA A 14 2.55 -16.53 -16.76
CA ALA A 14 3.30 -15.80 -15.75
C ALA A 14 2.42 -15.36 -14.57
N ALA A 15 1.17 -14.94 -14.82
CA ALA A 15 0.21 -14.62 -13.78
C ALA A 15 -0.17 -15.85 -12.94
N VAL A 16 -0.37 -17.02 -13.56
CA VAL A 16 -0.67 -18.27 -12.84
C VAL A 16 0.48 -18.64 -11.92
N VAL A 17 1.70 -18.64 -12.43
CA VAL A 17 2.90 -18.95 -11.63
C VAL A 17 3.09 -17.96 -10.48
N ALA A 18 2.90 -16.66 -10.73
CA ALA A 18 3.00 -15.63 -9.70
C ALA A 18 1.91 -15.78 -8.63
N ARG A 19 0.67 -16.06 -9.02
CA ARG A 19 -0.43 -16.35 -8.10
C ARG A 19 -0.12 -17.56 -7.25
N ASP A 20 0.33 -18.66 -7.86
CA ASP A 20 0.61 -19.90 -7.16
C ASP A 20 1.80 -19.75 -6.19
N MET A 21 2.81 -18.95 -6.55
CA MET A 21 3.84 -18.55 -5.57
C MET A 21 3.23 -17.77 -4.41
N ASN A 22 2.40 -16.77 -4.71
CA ASN A 22 1.82 -15.88 -3.71
C ASN A 22 0.92 -16.64 -2.71
N THR A 23 0.22 -17.68 -3.17
CA THR A 23 -0.62 -18.54 -2.33
C THR A 23 0.19 -19.59 -1.58
N THR A 24 1.26 -20.13 -2.18
CA THR A 24 2.07 -21.21 -1.58
C THR A 24 3.00 -20.68 -0.48
N PHE A 25 3.59 -19.51 -0.67
CA PHE A 25 4.62 -18.99 0.23
C PHE A 25 4.09 -17.81 1.05
N SER A 26 3.64 -18.09 2.28
CA SER A 26 3.05 -17.11 3.21
C SER A 26 4.01 -16.04 3.75
N ARG A 27 5.32 -16.18 3.48
CA ARG A 27 6.38 -15.23 3.90
C ARG A 27 7.12 -14.62 2.71
N LEU A 28 6.48 -14.52 1.55
CA LEU A 28 7.04 -13.74 0.44
C LEU A 28 7.08 -12.25 0.85
N GLU A 29 8.26 -11.65 0.76
CA GLU A 29 8.47 -10.23 1.10
C GLU A 29 8.57 -9.35 -0.15
N PHE A 30 9.02 -9.94 -1.25
CA PHE A 30 9.14 -9.31 -2.56
C PHE A 30 9.32 -10.39 -3.63
N CYS A 31 9.11 -10.00 -4.89
CA CYS A 31 9.37 -10.85 -6.05
C CYS A 31 10.47 -10.22 -6.93
N LEU A 32 11.31 -11.07 -7.51
CA LEU A 32 12.24 -10.68 -8.58
C LEU A 32 11.83 -11.43 -9.84
N MET A 33 11.59 -10.69 -10.91
CA MET A 33 11.37 -11.25 -12.23
C MET A 33 12.61 -11.02 -13.08
N VAL A 34 13.39 -12.08 -13.27
CA VAL A 34 14.67 -12.03 -13.95
C VAL A 34 14.56 -12.75 -15.28
N GLY A 35 14.98 -12.10 -16.37
CA GLY A 35 14.95 -12.70 -17.69
C GLY A 35 15.63 -11.84 -18.73
N ILE A 36 15.26 -12.04 -20.00
CA ILE A 36 15.78 -11.26 -21.13
C ILE A 36 14.72 -10.30 -21.67
N GLY A 37 15.16 -9.24 -22.34
CA GLY A 37 14.30 -8.30 -23.03
C GLY A 37 15.04 -7.63 -24.19
N GLY A 38 14.29 -6.88 -24.99
CA GLY A 38 14.83 -6.11 -26.10
C GLY A 38 15.17 -4.68 -25.68
N GLY A 39 16.36 -4.21 -26.02
CA GLY A 39 16.89 -2.91 -25.63
C GLY A 39 16.30 -1.77 -26.46
N VAL A 40 16.14 -0.61 -25.83
CA VAL A 40 15.69 0.62 -26.47
C VAL A 40 16.82 1.65 -26.41
N PRO A 41 17.78 1.62 -27.36
CA PRO A 41 18.95 2.48 -27.31
C PRO A 41 18.60 3.94 -27.61
N ASP A 42 19.21 4.86 -26.86
CA ASP A 42 19.15 6.29 -27.12
C ASP A 42 20.48 6.77 -27.71
N LYS A 43 20.46 7.26 -28.95
CA LYS A 43 21.67 7.77 -29.62
C LYS A 43 22.26 8.98 -28.89
N SER A 44 21.44 9.79 -28.23
CA SER A 44 21.88 11.00 -27.50
C SER A 44 22.61 10.69 -26.18
N ALA A 45 22.52 9.45 -25.69
CA ALA A 45 23.15 9.04 -24.44
C ALA A 45 24.65 8.73 -24.56
N GLY A 46 25.24 8.81 -25.77
CA GLY A 46 26.66 8.56 -26.03
C GLY A 46 27.12 7.20 -25.49
N VAL A 47 28.20 7.19 -24.71
CA VAL A 47 28.76 5.98 -24.05
C VAL A 47 27.75 5.24 -23.16
N LYS A 48 26.72 5.93 -22.64
CA LYS A 48 25.65 5.36 -21.81
C LYS A 48 24.48 4.78 -22.63
N SER A 49 24.53 4.82 -23.95
CA SER A 49 23.49 4.21 -24.80
C SER A 49 23.48 2.69 -24.65
N ILE A 50 22.31 2.08 -24.47
CA ILE A 50 22.11 0.64 -24.18
C ILE A 50 22.78 -0.26 -25.23
N ARG A 51 23.38 -1.36 -24.76
CA ARG A 51 24.05 -2.38 -25.58
C ARG A 51 23.54 -3.79 -25.30
N LEU A 52 23.77 -4.71 -26.24
CA LEU A 52 23.55 -6.13 -26.00
C LEU A 52 24.42 -6.61 -24.83
N GLY A 53 23.83 -7.41 -23.95
CA GLY A 53 24.44 -7.88 -22.71
C GLY A 53 24.33 -6.92 -21.52
N ASP A 54 23.91 -5.66 -21.72
CA ASP A 54 23.56 -4.76 -20.62
C ASP A 54 22.34 -5.27 -19.82
N VAL A 55 22.13 -4.70 -18.63
CA VAL A 55 20.99 -5.00 -17.77
C VAL A 55 20.12 -3.77 -17.64
N VAL A 56 18.81 -3.93 -17.80
CA VAL A 56 17.80 -2.91 -17.49
C VAL A 56 17.00 -3.34 -16.26
N VAL A 57 16.87 -2.42 -15.31
CA VAL A 57 16.16 -2.61 -14.05
C VAL A 57 14.96 -1.66 -14.03
N GLY A 58 13.76 -2.22 -13.89
CA GLY A 58 12.51 -1.48 -13.88
C GLY A 58 12.36 -0.63 -12.62
N THR A 59 12.72 0.64 -12.69
CA THR A 59 12.61 1.58 -11.57
C THR A 59 11.64 2.70 -11.87
N PRO A 60 10.85 3.18 -10.88
CA PRO A 60 9.97 4.33 -11.08
C PRO A 60 10.72 5.55 -11.63
N GLU A 61 10.11 6.24 -12.60
CA GLU A 61 10.63 7.46 -13.20
C GLU A 61 9.45 8.40 -13.45
N LEU A 62 9.52 9.61 -12.90
CA LEU A 62 8.41 10.58 -12.93
C LEU A 62 7.09 9.94 -12.41
N ASP A 63 6.02 9.95 -13.21
CA ASP A 63 4.72 9.38 -12.88
C ASP A 63 4.63 7.85 -13.13
N LEU A 64 5.64 7.26 -13.76
CA LEU A 64 5.62 5.87 -14.22
C LEU A 64 6.16 4.91 -13.14
N PRO A 65 5.53 3.74 -12.94
CA PRO A 65 5.85 2.83 -11.83
C PRO A 65 7.11 1.98 -12.05
N GLY A 66 7.85 2.20 -13.14
CA GLY A 66 8.98 1.38 -13.58
C GLY A 66 8.61 0.38 -14.67
N ILE A 67 7.37 -0.12 -14.68
CA ILE A 67 6.84 -1.04 -15.68
C ILE A 67 5.57 -0.47 -16.30
N VAL A 68 5.52 -0.33 -17.62
CA VAL A 68 4.36 0.25 -18.32
C VAL A 68 3.76 -0.77 -19.27
N LYS A 69 2.48 -1.14 -19.06
CA LYS A 69 1.75 -1.97 -20.03
C LYS A 69 1.31 -1.11 -21.22
N VAL A 70 1.95 -1.29 -22.37
CA VAL A 70 1.75 -0.44 -23.56
C VAL A 70 0.36 -0.58 -24.16
N ASP A 71 -0.26 -1.75 -24.01
CA ASP A 71 -1.59 -2.06 -24.56
C ASP A 71 -2.73 -1.68 -23.59
N LEU A 72 -2.41 -1.17 -22.39
CA LEU A 72 -3.40 -0.80 -21.38
C LEU A 72 -3.91 0.63 -21.60
N VAL A 73 -4.59 0.81 -22.72
CA VAL A 73 -5.06 2.12 -23.18
C VAL A 73 -6.53 2.08 -23.61
N LYS A 74 -7.24 3.19 -23.41
CA LYS A 74 -8.57 3.44 -23.96
C LYS A 74 -8.41 4.31 -25.21
N LYS A 75 -8.81 3.76 -26.35
CA LYS A 75 -8.91 4.51 -27.60
C LYS A 75 -10.20 5.34 -27.58
N GLU A 76 -10.05 6.66 -27.67
CA GLU A 76 -11.12 7.64 -27.85
C GLU A 76 -11.11 8.15 -29.29
N ALA A 77 -12.15 8.87 -29.73
CA ALA A 77 -12.33 9.26 -31.13
C ALA A 77 -11.09 9.92 -31.76
N ASN A 78 -10.36 10.73 -30.99
CA ASN A 78 -9.15 11.44 -31.45
C ASN A 78 -7.95 11.30 -30.49
N SER A 79 -8.02 10.40 -29.49
CA SER A 79 -6.96 10.30 -28.48
C SER A 79 -6.80 8.86 -27.97
N THR A 80 -5.65 8.56 -27.39
CA THR A 80 -5.42 7.31 -26.66
C THR A 80 -5.02 7.67 -25.24
N ARG A 81 -5.83 7.29 -24.26
CA ARG A 81 -5.57 7.54 -22.83
C ARG A 81 -5.08 6.26 -22.16
N ARG A 82 -3.97 6.31 -21.42
CA ARG A 82 -3.54 5.20 -20.54
C ARG A 82 -4.59 4.95 -19.47
N VAL A 83 -4.93 3.69 -19.24
CA VAL A 83 -5.87 3.27 -18.19
C VAL A 83 -5.09 2.53 -17.12
N GLY A 84 -5.10 3.00 -15.88
CA GLY A 84 -4.41 2.33 -14.78
C GLY A 84 -2.89 2.46 -14.80
N SER A 85 -2.26 1.73 -13.89
CA SER A 85 -0.81 1.70 -13.65
C SER A 85 -0.43 0.33 -13.09
N MET A 86 0.79 -0.13 -13.38
CA MET A 86 1.30 -1.37 -12.81
C MET A 86 1.82 -1.13 -11.39
N ASN A 87 1.88 -2.20 -10.59
CA ASN A 87 2.47 -2.16 -9.26
C ASN A 87 3.95 -1.77 -9.33
N ARG A 88 4.38 -0.92 -8.38
CA ARG A 88 5.78 -0.52 -8.24
C ARG A 88 6.60 -1.65 -7.58
N PRO A 89 7.93 -1.70 -7.80
CA PRO A 89 8.81 -2.57 -7.03
C PRO A 89 8.70 -2.30 -5.53
N ALA A 90 8.92 -3.33 -4.71
CA ALA A 90 8.91 -3.20 -3.25
C ALA A 90 9.93 -2.17 -2.78
N HIS A 91 9.57 -1.33 -1.80
CA HIS A 91 10.40 -0.22 -1.32
C HIS A 91 11.80 -0.67 -0.89
N GLN A 92 11.90 -1.80 -0.19
CA GLN A 92 13.18 -2.39 0.22
C GLN A 92 14.15 -2.63 -0.95
N LEU A 93 13.64 -3.05 -2.12
CA LEU A 93 14.45 -3.26 -3.32
C LEU A 93 14.90 -1.92 -3.92
N LEU A 94 14.05 -0.89 -3.87
CA LEU A 94 14.39 0.46 -4.30
C LEU A 94 15.48 1.08 -3.42
N THR A 95 15.42 0.87 -2.10
CA THR A 95 16.49 1.29 -1.17
C THR A 95 17.82 0.61 -1.49
N VAL A 96 17.80 -0.69 -1.77
CA VAL A 96 19.00 -1.44 -2.17
C VAL A 96 19.56 -0.92 -3.50
N ILE A 97 18.71 -0.63 -4.48
CA ILE A 97 19.11 -0.04 -5.75
C ILE A 97 19.82 1.31 -5.54
N SER A 98 19.26 2.20 -4.70
CA SER A 98 19.91 3.49 -4.38
C SER A 98 21.32 3.29 -3.81
N ARG A 99 21.50 2.27 -2.96
CA ARG A 99 22.81 1.90 -2.42
C ARG A 99 23.76 1.37 -3.50
N LEU A 100 23.29 0.48 -4.38
CA LEU A 100 24.09 -0.04 -5.50
C LEU A 100 24.55 1.08 -6.43
N ARG A 101 23.66 2.02 -6.78
CA ARG A 101 23.98 3.18 -7.63
C ARG A 101 25.06 4.07 -7.01
N ALA A 102 25.00 4.28 -5.69
CA ALA A 102 26.04 5.01 -4.98
C ALA A 102 27.38 4.26 -5.03
N MET A 103 27.38 2.95 -4.85
CA MET A 103 28.60 2.13 -4.88
C MET A 103 29.25 2.02 -6.27
N GLU A 104 28.44 1.95 -7.33
CA GLU A 104 28.91 2.01 -8.72
C GLU A 104 29.67 3.31 -9.00
N ALA A 105 29.20 4.45 -8.47
CA ALA A 105 29.89 5.74 -8.60
C ALA A 105 31.28 5.75 -7.93
N PHE A 106 31.49 4.92 -6.91
CA PHE A 106 32.77 4.74 -6.23
C PHE A 106 33.57 3.52 -6.75
N SER A 107 33.15 2.91 -7.87
CA SER A 107 33.79 1.72 -8.46
C SER A 107 33.87 0.49 -7.53
N GLN A 108 33.01 0.40 -6.51
CA GLN A 108 33.02 -0.70 -5.53
C GLN A 108 32.09 -1.88 -5.91
N GLY A 109 31.33 -1.77 -7.00
CA GLY A 109 30.49 -2.84 -7.56
C GLY A 109 30.83 -3.04 -9.03
N SER A 110 31.15 -4.27 -9.43
CA SER A 110 31.35 -4.62 -10.83
C SER A 110 30.54 -5.86 -11.14
N LEU A 111 29.46 -5.68 -11.90
CA LEU A 111 28.65 -6.77 -12.44
C LEU A 111 29.51 -7.84 -13.13
N GLN A 112 30.62 -7.43 -13.75
CA GLN A 112 31.60 -8.32 -14.36
C GLN A 112 32.17 -9.35 -13.37
N LYS A 113 32.42 -8.95 -12.12
CA LYS A 113 32.92 -9.85 -11.07
C LYS A 113 31.98 -11.04 -10.86
N TRP A 114 30.67 -10.80 -10.83
CA TRP A 114 29.67 -11.84 -10.62
C TRP A 114 29.52 -12.77 -11.83
N ILE A 115 29.70 -12.22 -13.04
CA ILE A 115 29.74 -12.99 -14.29
C ILE A 115 30.99 -13.88 -14.32
N ASP A 116 32.16 -13.32 -14.02
CA ASP A 116 33.43 -14.06 -13.99
C ASP A 116 33.40 -15.17 -12.92
N GLU A 117 32.84 -14.89 -11.74
CA GLU A 117 32.64 -15.90 -10.69
C GLU A 117 31.76 -17.05 -11.18
N ALA A 118 30.69 -16.77 -11.93
CA ALA A 118 29.80 -17.80 -12.48
C ALA A 118 30.54 -18.72 -13.46
N PHE A 119 31.35 -18.16 -14.37
CA PHE A 119 32.15 -18.96 -15.31
C PHE A 119 33.28 -19.73 -14.62
N ASN A 120 33.94 -19.12 -13.64
CA ASN A 120 34.99 -19.81 -12.86
C ASN A 120 34.41 -20.99 -12.08
N LYS A 121 33.21 -20.84 -11.52
CA LYS A 121 32.54 -21.91 -10.76
C LYS A 121 31.95 -22.99 -11.68
N HIS A 122 31.51 -22.62 -12.87
CA HIS A 122 30.89 -23.52 -13.84
C HIS A 122 31.43 -23.31 -15.27
N PRO A 123 32.68 -23.76 -15.56
CA PRO A 123 33.32 -23.49 -16.85
C PRO A 123 32.59 -24.05 -18.07
N THR A 124 31.82 -25.13 -17.89
CA THR A 124 31.01 -25.75 -18.94
C THR A 124 29.86 -24.87 -19.42
N MET A 125 29.45 -23.86 -18.65
CA MET A 125 28.39 -22.93 -19.04
C MET A 125 28.85 -21.90 -20.09
N THR A 126 30.16 -21.75 -20.31
CA THR A 126 30.73 -20.78 -21.26
C THR A 126 30.24 -21.01 -22.69
N SER A 127 30.03 -22.26 -23.12
CA SER A 127 29.50 -22.55 -24.46
C SER A 127 28.05 -22.11 -24.66
N LEU A 128 27.30 -21.93 -23.57
CA LEU A 128 25.85 -21.72 -23.57
C LEU A 128 25.47 -20.29 -23.16
N LEU A 129 26.21 -19.70 -22.23
CA LEU A 129 25.99 -18.36 -21.67
C LEU A 129 27.15 -17.39 -21.93
N GLY A 130 28.20 -17.85 -22.64
CA GLY A 130 29.36 -17.03 -22.96
C GLY A 130 28.98 -15.80 -23.77
N ARG A 131 29.77 -14.74 -23.62
CA ARG A 131 29.61 -13.55 -24.43
C ARG A 131 29.84 -13.89 -25.91
N PRO A 132 28.96 -13.49 -26.83
CA PRO A 132 29.23 -13.59 -28.26
C PRO A 132 30.48 -12.82 -28.68
N GLU A 133 30.96 -13.09 -29.89
CA GLU A 133 32.20 -12.53 -30.45
C GLU A 133 32.26 -11.00 -30.38
N GLN A 134 33.47 -10.46 -30.26
CA GLN A 134 33.68 -9.02 -30.21
C GLN A 134 33.17 -8.35 -31.49
N GLY A 135 32.37 -7.28 -31.34
CA GLY A 135 31.75 -6.58 -32.46
C GLY A 135 30.42 -7.17 -32.94
N SER A 136 29.92 -8.25 -32.33
CA SER A 136 28.57 -8.79 -32.60
C SER A 136 27.42 -7.95 -31.99
N ASP A 137 27.75 -6.90 -31.23
CA ASP A 137 26.80 -5.89 -30.77
C ASP A 137 26.60 -4.83 -31.87
N ILE A 138 25.63 -5.08 -32.74
CA ILE A 138 25.33 -4.26 -33.91
C ILE A 138 23.94 -3.64 -33.75
N LEU A 139 23.88 -2.31 -33.82
CA LEU A 139 22.64 -1.55 -33.88
C LEU A 139 22.48 -0.99 -35.30
N TYR A 140 21.42 -1.40 -35.99
CA TYR A 140 21.08 -0.88 -37.32
C TYR A 140 20.26 0.40 -37.21
N ASP A 141 20.28 1.20 -38.28
CA ASP A 141 19.42 2.37 -38.39
C ASP A 141 17.94 1.95 -38.34
N PRO A 142 17.06 2.67 -37.62
CA PRO A 142 15.65 2.30 -37.52
C PRO A 142 14.90 2.18 -38.85
N ALA A 143 15.37 2.83 -39.91
CA ALA A 143 14.77 2.73 -41.24
C ALA A 143 15.25 1.51 -42.05
N TYR A 144 16.35 0.86 -41.64
CA TYR A 144 16.87 -0.31 -42.30
C TYR A 144 16.18 -1.56 -41.75
N ASN A 145 15.63 -2.37 -42.64
CA ASN A 145 15.04 -3.66 -42.29
C ASN A 145 16.04 -4.78 -42.55
N HIS A 146 15.94 -5.83 -41.73
CA HIS A 146 16.71 -7.04 -41.91
C HIS A 146 16.58 -7.59 -43.33
N ASN A 147 17.72 -7.82 -43.97
CA ASN A 147 17.81 -8.43 -45.29
C ASN A 147 17.89 -9.95 -45.14
N GLY A 148 16.76 -10.63 -45.31
CA GLY A 148 16.61 -12.08 -45.17
C GLY A 148 15.29 -12.46 -44.49
N ASP A 149 15.08 -13.76 -44.25
CA ASP A 149 13.87 -14.22 -43.56
C ASP A 149 13.84 -13.74 -42.09
N PRO A 150 12.67 -13.35 -41.54
CA PRO A 150 12.56 -12.88 -40.18
C PRO A 150 13.15 -13.87 -39.15
N GLY A 151 14.14 -13.43 -38.37
CA GLY A 151 14.78 -14.24 -37.32
C GLY A 151 16.00 -15.05 -37.76
N THR A 152 16.51 -14.82 -38.96
CA THR A 152 17.82 -15.32 -39.44
C THR A 152 18.97 -14.39 -39.02
N SER A 153 20.23 -14.83 -39.20
CA SER A 153 21.41 -14.02 -38.83
C SER A 153 21.57 -12.80 -39.75
N CYS A 154 22.12 -11.71 -39.22
CA CYS A 154 22.36 -10.47 -39.98
C CYS A 154 23.59 -10.53 -40.90
N GLU A 155 24.03 -11.72 -41.32
CA GLU A 155 25.19 -11.90 -42.21
C GLU A 155 24.97 -11.27 -43.59
N GLN A 156 23.72 -11.22 -44.06
CA GLN A 156 23.32 -10.64 -45.34
C GLN A 156 22.92 -9.14 -45.24
N CYS A 157 22.97 -8.57 -44.03
CA CYS A 157 22.62 -7.19 -43.78
C CYS A 157 23.81 -6.25 -44.05
N ASP A 158 23.54 -5.13 -44.71
CA ASP A 158 24.56 -4.14 -45.04
C ASP A 158 25.01 -3.37 -43.80
N ARG A 159 26.28 -3.56 -43.42
CA ARG A 159 26.90 -2.90 -42.26
C ARG A 159 27.03 -1.38 -42.42
N ASN A 160 26.88 -0.83 -43.62
CA ASN A 160 26.83 0.62 -43.82
C ASN A 160 25.57 1.26 -43.20
N ASN A 161 24.53 0.47 -42.97
CA ASN A 161 23.30 0.92 -42.30
C ASN A 161 23.38 0.78 -40.77
N THR A 162 24.59 0.70 -40.20
CA THR A 162 24.78 0.61 -38.75
C THR A 162 24.96 1.98 -38.12
N VAL A 163 24.49 2.10 -36.88
CA VAL A 163 24.62 3.33 -36.10
C VAL A 163 26.01 3.36 -35.45
N SER A 164 26.81 4.37 -35.79
CA SER A 164 28.08 4.64 -35.10
C SER A 164 27.84 5.00 -33.63
N ARG A 165 28.60 4.39 -32.72
CA ARG A 165 28.48 4.56 -31.26
C ARG A 165 29.85 4.71 -30.61
N ASP A 166 29.97 5.61 -29.64
CA ASP A 166 31.22 5.88 -28.90
C ASP A 166 31.80 4.62 -28.25
N SER A 167 33.12 4.48 -28.18
CA SER A 167 33.72 3.34 -27.46
C SER A 167 33.51 3.46 -25.94
N ARG A 168 33.12 2.36 -25.27
CA ARG A 168 32.95 2.30 -23.81
C ARG A 168 34.27 2.05 -23.05
N GLY A 169 35.38 1.86 -23.74
CA GLY A 169 36.70 1.56 -23.14
C GLY A 169 36.85 0.15 -22.56
N ASN A 170 35.78 -0.47 -22.05
CA ASN A 170 35.75 -1.88 -21.66
C ASN A 170 34.49 -2.60 -22.19
N SER A 171 34.48 -3.92 -22.06
CA SER A 171 33.39 -4.76 -22.51
C SER A 171 32.34 -5.03 -21.41
N SER A 172 32.55 -4.58 -20.17
CA SER A 172 31.66 -4.91 -19.05
C SER A 172 30.23 -4.40 -19.29
N PRO A 173 29.21 -5.22 -18.97
CA PRO A 173 27.82 -4.78 -19.04
C PRO A 173 27.54 -3.58 -18.15
N LEU A 174 26.72 -2.65 -18.63
CA LEU A 174 26.20 -1.54 -17.83
C LEU A 174 24.80 -1.85 -17.30
N VAL A 175 24.49 -1.31 -16.12
CA VAL A 175 23.15 -1.34 -15.54
C VAL A 175 22.42 -0.04 -15.85
N HIS A 176 21.21 -0.16 -16.38
CA HIS A 176 20.34 0.96 -16.73
C HIS A 176 19.07 0.92 -15.90
N TYR A 177 18.80 1.99 -15.18
CA TYR A 177 17.61 2.15 -14.35
C TYR A 177 16.58 2.99 -15.11
N GLY A 178 15.35 2.50 -15.23
CA GLY A 178 14.25 3.26 -15.85
C GLY A 178 13.08 2.39 -16.28
N ILE A 179 12.32 2.87 -17.25
CA ILE A 179 11.06 2.25 -17.66
C ILE A 179 11.27 1.02 -18.54
N ILE A 180 10.59 -0.07 -18.19
CA ILE A 180 10.43 -1.26 -19.03
C ILE A 180 9.00 -1.28 -19.57
N ALA A 181 8.87 -1.27 -20.88
CA ALA A 181 7.60 -1.44 -21.57
C ALA A 181 7.24 -2.93 -21.64
N THR A 182 5.99 -3.25 -21.29
CA THR A 182 5.45 -4.61 -21.32
C THR A 182 4.22 -4.67 -22.22
N GLY A 183 4.07 -5.72 -23.02
CA GLY A 183 2.96 -5.85 -23.97
C GLY A 183 2.57 -7.31 -24.22
N ASP A 184 1.41 -7.50 -24.83
CA ASP A 184 0.94 -8.85 -25.21
C ASP A 184 1.59 -9.33 -26.53
N ALA A 185 2.22 -8.43 -27.29
CA ALA A 185 2.87 -8.72 -28.57
C ALA A 185 4.40 -8.53 -28.54
N VAL A 186 5.12 -9.34 -29.31
CA VAL A 186 6.57 -9.19 -29.53
C VAL A 186 6.81 -7.97 -30.41
N ILE A 187 7.56 -6.99 -29.92
CA ILE A 187 8.00 -5.86 -30.75
C ILE A 187 9.19 -6.29 -31.60
N LYS A 188 9.03 -6.20 -32.92
CA LYS A 188 10.07 -6.52 -33.92
C LYS A 188 10.23 -5.39 -34.94
N ASN A 189 9.88 -4.17 -34.54
CA ASN A 189 9.85 -3.01 -35.43
C ASN A 189 10.56 -1.85 -34.74
N ALA A 190 11.63 -1.35 -35.37
CA ALA A 190 12.43 -0.26 -34.84
C ALA A 190 11.66 1.06 -34.70
N VAL A 191 10.64 1.29 -35.54
CA VAL A 191 9.75 2.46 -35.48
C VAL A 191 8.84 2.38 -34.25
N GLU A 192 8.24 1.22 -33.99
CA GLU A 192 7.42 1.01 -32.78
C GLU A 192 8.25 1.12 -31.51
N ARG A 193 9.46 0.54 -31.49
CA ARG A 193 10.43 0.71 -30.41
C ARG A 193 10.75 2.18 -30.15
N GLU A 194 11.01 2.95 -31.20
CA GLU A 194 11.33 4.37 -31.09
C GLU A 194 10.13 5.19 -30.60
N ALA A 195 8.91 4.81 -30.97
CA ALA A 195 7.69 5.39 -30.41
C ALA A 195 7.60 5.17 -28.90
N LEU A 196 7.90 3.95 -28.41
CA LEU A 196 7.94 3.66 -26.97
C LEU A 196 9.03 4.46 -26.23
N ARG A 197 10.20 4.63 -26.85
CA ARG A 197 11.26 5.49 -26.31
C ARG A 197 10.77 6.92 -26.10
N ARG A 198 10.14 7.50 -27.13
CA ARG A 198 9.65 8.89 -27.09
C ARG A 198 8.49 9.07 -26.12
N GLN A 199 7.58 8.10 -26.08
CA GLN A 199 6.35 8.20 -25.31
C GLN A 199 6.57 7.94 -23.81
N TYR A 200 7.42 6.98 -23.46
CA TYR A 200 7.56 6.50 -22.07
C TYR A 200 8.97 6.60 -21.51
N ASN A 201 9.91 7.16 -22.27
CA ASN A 201 11.35 7.05 -21.97
C ASN A 201 11.79 5.58 -21.76
N ALA A 202 11.16 4.65 -22.48
CA ALA A 202 11.39 3.22 -22.29
C ALA A 202 12.83 2.84 -22.62
N LYS A 203 13.43 2.00 -21.78
CA LYS A 203 14.79 1.45 -21.92
C LYS A 203 14.80 0.01 -22.40
N CYS A 204 13.74 -0.73 -22.12
CA CYS A 204 13.60 -2.14 -22.46
C CYS A 204 12.15 -2.45 -22.83
N VAL A 205 11.96 -3.47 -23.67
CA VAL A 205 10.67 -4.11 -23.97
C VAL A 205 10.71 -5.57 -23.52
N GLU A 206 9.66 -6.04 -22.87
CA GLU A 206 9.44 -7.45 -22.50
C GLU A 206 7.94 -7.81 -22.54
N MET A 207 7.55 -9.05 -22.24
CA MET A 207 6.19 -9.55 -22.53
C MET A 207 5.45 -10.26 -21.39
N GLU A 208 6.06 -10.47 -20.23
CA GLU A 208 5.45 -11.29 -19.17
C GLU A 208 5.25 -10.54 -17.85
N ALA A 209 5.85 -9.35 -17.66
CA ALA A 209 5.79 -8.67 -16.37
C ALA A 209 4.38 -8.19 -16.02
N ALA A 210 3.57 -7.80 -17.02
CA ALA A 210 2.18 -7.44 -16.76
C ALA A 210 1.41 -8.56 -16.04
N GLY A 211 1.59 -9.80 -16.49
CA GLY A 211 1.01 -10.98 -15.86
C GLY A 211 1.47 -11.16 -14.41
N VAL A 212 2.79 -11.15 -14.18
CA VAL A 212 3.36 -11.30 -12.82
C VAL A 212 2.85 -10.22 -11.89
N LEU A 213 2.95 -8.95 -12.31
CA LEU A 213 2.58 -7.79 -11.49
C LEU A 213 1.09 -7.70 -11.18
N SER A 214 0.23 -8.31 -12.01
CA SER A 214 -1.21 -8.41 -11.76
C SER A 214 -1.58 -9.46 -10.70
N ALA A 215 -0.71 -10.46 -10.47
CA ALA A 215 -0.99 -11.61 -9.60
C ALA A 215 -0.18 -11.62 -8.30
N ILE A 216 0.99 -10.96 -8.28
CA ILE A 216 1.86 -10.85 -7.11
C ILE A 216 1.48 -9.62 -6.26
N THR A 217 1.35 -9.78 -4.94
CA THR A 217 0.94 -8.68 -4.04
C THR A 217 2.09 -8.03 -3.27
N VAL A 218 3.25 -8.70 -3.19
CA VAL A 218 4.40 -8.29 -2.35
C VAL A 218 5.35 -7.29 -3.04
N GLY A 219 4.97 -6.76 -4.20
CA GLY A 219 5.82 -5.93 -5.07
C GLY A 219 6.84 -6.78 -5.84
N CYS A 220 7.09 -6.43 -7.11
CA CYS A 220 8.02 -7.15 -7.97
C CYS A 220 8.98 -6.21 -8.69
N LEU A 221 10.27 -6.53 -8.65
CA LEU A 221 11.29 -5.85 -9.44
C LEU A 221 11.59 -6.67 -10.69
N VAL A 222 11.48 -6.05 -11.85
CA VAL A 222 11.78 -6.68 -13.14
C VAL A 222 13.20 -6.32 -13.56
N ILE A 223 13.99 -7.34 -13.88
CA ILE A 223 15.40 -7.24 -14.27
C ILE A 223 15.56 -7.96 -15.61
N ARG A 224 15.91 -7.22 -16.65
CA ARG A 224 16.04 -7.75 -18.01
C ARG A 224 17.45 -7.57 -18.55
N GLY A 225 18.07 -8.67 -18.95
CA GLY A 225 19.29 -8.64 -19.76
C GLY A 225 18.93 -8.38 -21.22
N ILE A 226 19.69 -7.52 -21.89
CA ILE A 226 19.38 -7.09 -23.24
C ILE A 226 19.93 -8.10 -24.26
N CYS A 227 19.04 -8.79 -24.97
CA CYS A 227 19.41 -9.84 -25.94
C CYS A 227 19.20 -9.44 -27.41
N ASP A 228 18.33 -8.48 -27.69
CA ASP A 228 18.14 -7.89 -29.01
C ASP A 228 17.77 -6.40 -28.84
N TYR A 229 17.47 -5.72 -29.95
CA TYR A 229 17.04 -4.31 -29.94
C TYR A 229 15.57 -4.14 -30.31
N SER A 230 14.69 -5.13 -30.10
CA SER A 230 13.26 -5.03 -30.44
C SER A 230 12.98 -4.58 -31.89
N ASP A 231 13.84 -4.96 -32.83
CA ASP A 231 13.71 -4.66 -34.25
C ASP A 231 13.73 -5.95 -35.10
N THR A 232 13.88 -5.79 -36.41
CA THR A 232 13.87 -6.91 -37.36
C THR A 232 15.17 -7.74 -37.32
N HIS A 233 16.25 -7.23 -36.71
CA HIS A 233 17.60 -7.82 -36.68
C HIS A 233 17.80 -8.70 -35.44
N LYS A 234 16.96 -9.73 -35.28
CA LYS A 234 17.03 -10.59 -34.09
C LYS A 234 18.35 -11.32 -33.97
N ASN A 235 18.93 -11.30 -32.77
CA ASN A 235 20.15 -12.02 -32.46
C ASN A 235 19.95 -13.01 -31.30
N LYS A 236 19.81 -14.29 -31.63
CA LYS A 236 19.63 -15.34 -30.60
C LYS A 236 20.91 -15.63 -29.81
N GLY A 237 22.09 -15.30 -30.36
CA GLY A 237 23.38 -15.58 -29.72
C GLY A 237 23.57 -14.85 -28.39
N TRP A 238 22.93 -13.70 -28.21
CA TRP A 238 23.03 -12.91 -26.98
C TRP A 238 22.11 -13.36 -25.85
N GLN A 239 21.12 -14.22 -26.11
CA GLN A 239 20.12 -14.60 -25.09
C GLN A 239 20.76 -15.25 -23.85
N GLY A 240 21.75 -16.13 -24.05
CA GLY A 240 22.46 -16.80 -22.96
C GLY A 240 23.24 -15.80 -22.08
N TYR A 241 24.07 -14.97 -22.70
CA TYR A 241 24.86 -13.96 -21.99
C TYR A 241 23.98 -12.90 -21.30
N ALA A 242 22.92 -12.45 -21.97
CA ALA A 242 21.96 -11.51 -21.41
C ALA A 242 21.25 -12.07 -20.17
N ALA A 243 20.80 -13.34 -20.22
CA ALA A 243 20.21 -14.00 -19.06
C ALA A 243 21.19 -14.11 -17.89
N LEU A 244 22.46 -14.43 -18.17
CA LEU A 244 23.52 -14.47 -17.17
C LEU A 244 23.78 -13.10 -16.54
N ALA A 245 23.85 -12.04 -17.34
CA ALA A 245 24.05 -10.68 -16.84
C ALA A 245 22.90 -10.23 -15.92
N ALA A 246 21.65 -10.51 -16.31
CA ALA A 246 20.48 -10.22 -15.48
C ALA A 246 20.50 -11.00 -14.15
N ALA A 247 20.87 -12.28 -14.19
CA ALA A 247 21.00 -13.13 -13.00
C ALA A 247 22.16 -12.68 -12.09
N ALA A 248 23.27 -12.24 -12.67
CA ALA A 248 24.40 -11.70 -11.94
C ALA A 248 24.02 -10.42 -11.20
N TYR A 249 23.25 -9.51 -11.83
CA TYR A 249 22.72 -8.33 -11.17
C TYR A 249 21.73 -8.69 -10.06
N ALA A 250 20.82 -9.65 -10.30
CA ALA A 250 19.90 -10.12 -9.26
C ALA A 250 20.65 -10.71 -8.06
N LYS A 251 21.73 -11.48 -8.29
CA LYS A 251 22.61 -12.00 -7.23
C LYS A 251 23.25 -10.85 -6.46
N GLU A 252 23.82 -9.86 -7.15
CA GLU A 252 24.42 -8.67 -6.54
C GLU A 252 23.43 -7.95 -5.65
N LEU A 253 22.24 -7.66 -6.17
CA LEU A 253 21.15 -7.01 -5.44
C LEU A 253 20.79 -7.78 -4.15
N LEU A 254 20.66 -9.10 -4.23
CA LEU A 254 20.35 -9.93 -3.07
C LEU A 254 21.46 -9.95 -1.99
N GLN A 255 22.72 -9.62 -2.32
CA GLN A 255 23.78 -9.48 -1.30
C GLN A 255 23.53 -8.30 -0.35
N TYR A 256 22.79 -7.29 -0.81
CA TYR A 256 22.53 -6.07 -0.07
C TYR A 256 21.14 -6.03 0.58
N VAL A 257 20.28 -6.99 0.27
CA VAL A 257 19.01 -7.16 0.97
C VAL A 257 19.30 -7.63 2.41
N PRO A 258 18.81 -6.92 3.45
CA PRO A 258 19.01 -7.31 4.83
C PRO A 258 18.48 -8.73 5.08
N ARG A 259 19.29 -9.59 5.72
CA ARG A 259 18.81 -10.91 6.15
C ARG A 259 17.94 -10.73 7.38
N HIS A 260 16.66 -11.12 7.31
CA HIS A 260 15.87 -11.38 8.51
C HIS A 260 16.54 -12.53 9.27
N THR A 261 17.15 -12.21 10.43
CA THR A 261 17.66 -13.26 11.32
C THR A 261 16.42 -13.89 11.96
N PRO A 262 16.12 -15.18 11.71
CA PRO A 262 15.01 -15.81 12.41
C PRO A 262 15.34 -15.76 13.90
N LEU A 263 14.44 -15.18 14.70
CA LEU A 263 14.46 -15.35 16.15
C LEU A 263 14.59 -16.85 16.40
N ARG A 264 15.71 -17.30 16.97
CA ARG A 264 15.88 -18.67 17.43
C ARG A 264 14.67 -18.96 18.32
N SER A 265 13.80 -19.83 17.86
CA SER A 265 12.76 -20.40 18.71
C SER A 265 13.51 -21.16 19.81
N ASN A 266 13.55 -20.60 21.01
CA ASN A 266 13.78 -21.41 22.20
C ASN A 266 12.55 -22.31 22.35
N THR A 267 12.52 -23.39 21.59
CA THR A 267 11.63 -24.53 21.82
C THR A 267 12.18 -25.30 23.02
N SER A 268 11.81 -24.84 24.21
CA SER A 268 11.80 -25.67 25.41
C SER A 268 10.69 -25.18 26.32
N SER A 269 9.44 -25.40 25.89
CA SER A 269 8.28 -25.50 26.77
C SER A 269 7.59 -26.82 26.44
N PRO A 270 7.26 -27.65 27.45
CA PRO A 270 6.82 -29.01 27.23
C PRO A 270 5.45 -29.04 26.55
N PHE A 271 5.27 -29.99 25.64
CA PHE A 271 3.98 -30.33 25.05
C PHE A 271 2.95 -30.61 26.16
N PHE A 272 2.03 -29.67 26.39
CA PHE A 272 0.78 -29.96 27.08
C PHE A 272 -0.19 -30.52 26.05
N THR A 273 -0.31 -31.85 26.01
CA THR A 273 -1.48 -32.52 25.48
C THR A 273 -2.68 -32.18 26.37
N PRO A 274 -3.81 -31.68 25.84
CA PRO A 274 -5.00 -31.50 26.66
C PRO A 274 -5.63 -32.88 26.94
N PRO A 275 -5.98 -33.21 28.20
CA PRO A 275 -6.79 -34.38 28.46
C PRO A 275 -8.24 -34.09 28.06
N TYR A 276 -8.76 -34.91 27.16
CA TYR A 276 -10.20 -35.08 26.98
C TYR A 276 -10.77 -35.72 28.25
N SER A 277 -11.76 -35.08 28.88
CA SER A 277 -12.86 -35.77 29.58
C SER A 277 -14.08 -34.85 29.69
N PRO A 278 -15.30 -35.39 29.51
CA PRO A 278 -16.52 -34.61 29.32
C PRO A 278 -17.18 -34.28 30.67
N LEU A 279 -17.58 -33.03 30.89
CA LEU A 279 -18.41 -32.65 32.02
C LEU A 279 -19.61 -31.80 31.56
N ALA A 280 -20.75 -32.49 31.61
CA ALA A 280 -22.08 -32.07 32.02
C ALA A 280 -22.51 -30.60 31.81
N SER A 281 -23.57 -30.46 31.02
CA SER A 281 -24.47 -29.31 30.93
C SER A 281 -24.99 -28.87 32.31
N PRO A 282 -25.09 -27.57 32.62
CA PRO A 282 -25.91 -27.11 33.73
C PRO A 282 -27.36 -26.94 33.30
N GLU A 283 -28.26 -27.57 34.05
CA GLU A 283 -29.71 -27.38 33.99
C GLU A 283 -30.09 -25.94 34.36
N PHE A 284 -30.91 -25.31 33.51
CA PHE A 284 -31.55 -24.04 33.78
C PHE A 284 -32.72 -24.21 34.76
N ARG A 285 -32.75 -23.44 35.85
CA ARG A 285 -33.98 -23.16 36.61
C ARG A 285 -34.57 -21.82 36.15
N PRO A 286 -35.89 -21.70 35.94
CA PRO A 286 -36.51 -20.47 35.47
C PRO A 286 -36.75 -19.50 36.64
N ILE A 287 -36.35 -18.23 36.47
CA ILE A 287 -36.87 -17.12 37.26
C ILE A 287 -37.98 -16.46 36.43
N SER A 288 -39.19 -16.51 36.99
CA SER A 288 -40.40 -15.86 36.52
C SER A 288 -40.32 -14.34 36.66
N GLY A 289 -40.60 -13.61 35.58
CA GLY A 289 -40.76 -12.15 35.61
C GLY A 289 -40.95 -11.57 34.22
N ASN A 290 -42.20 -11.55 33.74
CA ASN A 290 -42.64 -10.93 32.48
C ASN A 290 -42.18 -9.46 32.37
N GLN A 291 -41.43 -9.11 31.33
CA GLN A 291 -41.76 -8.00 30.42
C GLN A 291 -41.23 -8.32 29.00
N ASN A 292 -42.08 -8.12 28.01
CA ASN A 292 -41.95 -8.58 26.63
C ASN A 292 -40.75 -7.96 25.88
N TYR A 293 -39.77 -8.78 25.51
CA TYR A 293 -38.95 -8.55 24.32
C TYR A 293 -39.19 -9.71 23.35
N PHE A 294 -39.90 -9.45 22.26
CA PHE A 294 -39.91 -10.37 21.12
C PHE A 294 -38.51 -10.33 20.48
N PRO A 295 -37.75 -11.44 20.41
CA PRO A 295 -36.59 -11.48 19.52
C PRO A 295 -37.13 -11.39 18.09
N ILE A 296 -36.81 -10.31 17.39
CA ILE A 296 -37.04 -10.21 15.95
C ILE A 296 -36.32 -11.41 15.30
N PRO A 297 -37.01 -12.28 14.54
CA PRO A 297 -36.37 -13.37 13.84
C PRO A 297 -35.34 -12.81 12.86
N LEU A 298 -34.06 -13.13 13.07
CA LEU A 298 -33.00 -12.76 12.14
C LEU A 298 -33.24 -13.51 10.81
N PRO A 299 -33.26 -12.82 9.66
CA PRO A 299 -33.27 -13.49 8.37
C PRO A 299 -32.02 -14.38 8.22
N THR A 300 -32.22 -15.56 7.64
CA THR A 300 -31.15 -16.47 7.24
C THR A 300 -30.14 -15.76 6.33
N PRO A 301 -28.83 -16.02 6.48
CA PRO A 301 -27.82 -15.39 5.64
C PRO A 301 -28.07 -15.73 4.17
N PRO A 302 -27.92 -14.78 3.23
CA PRO A 302 -28.01 -15.10 1.82
C PRO A 302 -26.89 -16.07 1.43
N ALA A 303 -27.28 -17.19 0.81
CA ALA A 303 -26.36 -18.00 0.03
C ALA A 303 -25.84 -17.12 -1.11
N SER A 304 -24.53 -16.96 -1.21
CA SER A 304 -23.82 -16.03 -2.12
C SER A 304 -23.87 -14.54 -1.74
N ALA A 305 -23.05 -14.17 -0.74
CA ALA A 305 -22.54 -12.80 -0.68
C ALA A 305 -21.59 -12.58 -1.89
N PRO A 306 -21.69 -11.45 -2.62
CA PRO A 306 -20.82 -11.18 -3.77
C PRO A 306 -19.35 -11.10 -3.34
N SER A 307 -18.56 -12.07 -3.79
CA SER A 307 -17.14 -12.27 -3.48
C SER A 307 -16.22 -11.41 -4.36
N LYS A 308 -16.53 -10.13 -4.55
CA LYS A 308 -15.54 -9.19 -5.12
C LYS A 308 -14.73 -8.60 -3.96
N PRO A 309 -13.51 -9.08 -3.70
CA PRO A 309 -12.64 -8.39 -2.75
C PRO A 309 -12.38 -6.98 -3.27
N TYR A 310 -12.61 -5.98 -2.43
CA TYR A 310 -12.09 -4.64 -2.70
C TYR A 310 -10.55 -4.75 -2.78
N PRO A 311 -9.90 -4.14 -3.77
CA PRO A 311 -8.45 -4.14 -3.86
C PRO A 311 -7.86 -3.50 -2.61
N ASP A 312 -7.10 -4.29 -1.84
CA ASP A 312 -6.51 -3.93 -0.56
C ASP A 312 -5.44 -2.83 -0.74
N VAL A 313 -5.84 -1.56 -0.74
CA VAL A 313 -4.92 -0.42 -0.73
C VAL A 313 -5.12 0.36 0.56
N ARG A 314 -4.00 0.55 1.25
CA ARG A 314 -3.88 0.66 2.71
C ARG A 314 -3.80 2.11 3.22
N TYR A 315 -4.20 3.12 2.46
CA TYR A 315 -4.05 4.51 2.91
C TYR A 315 -4.77 4.75 4.25
N SER A 316 -4.14 5.50 5.14
CA SER A 316 -4.73 5.93 6.40
C SER A 316 -4.68 7.44 6.49
N VAL A 317 -5.74 8.01 7.04
CA VAL A 317 -5.85 9.43 7.36
C VAL A 317 -6.29 9.55 8.81
N ALA A 318 -5.74 10.53 9.51
CA ALA A 318 -6.19 10.97 10.82
C ALA A 318 -6.39 12.48 10.75
N ALA A 319 -7.35 13.02 11.48
CA ALA A 319 -7.58 14.44 11.51
C ALA A 319 -7.98 14.87 12.92
N ILE A 320 -7.61 16.10 13.30
CA ILE A 320 -8.10 16.76 14.50
C ILE A 320 -8.42 18.22 14.19
N TYR A 321 -9.21 18.81 15.08
CA TYR A 321 -9.40 20.24 15.20
C TYR A 321 -9.19 20.64 16.66
N SER A 322 -8.59 21.80 16.88
CA SER A 322 -8.48 22.46 18.18
C SER A 322 -8.52 23.96 17.95
N ASP A 323 -9.17 24.70 18.85
CA ASP A 323 -9.29 26.15 18.76
C ASP A 323 -7.93 26.85 18.66
N ASP A 324 -6.91 26.34 19.35
CA ASP A 324 -5.56 26.94 19.37
C ASP A 324 -4.71 26.56 18.16
N LEU A 325 -4.97 25.39 17.58
CA LEU A 325 -4.08 24.75 16.61
C LEU A 325 -4.69 24.57 15.22
N GLY A 326 -5.97 24.90 15.06
CA GLY A 326 -6.74 24.77 13.83
C GLY A 326 -6.90 23.32 13.37
N HIS A 327 -7.23 23.15 12.09
CA HIS A 327 -7.32 21.84 11.45
C HIS A 327 -5.94 21.26 11.19
N ARG A 328 -5.75 20.00 11.61
CA ARG A 328 -4.57 19.20 11.27
C ARG A 328 -4.98 17.85 10.75
N VAL A 329 -4.36 17.45 9.66
CA VAL A 329 -4.62 16.19 8.98
C VAL A 329 -3.31 15.46 8.78
N TRP A 330 -3.23 14.21 9.24
CA TRP A 330 -2.11 13.34 8.97
C TRP A 330 -2.51 12.28 7.97
N PHE A 331 -1.64 12.05 6.99
CA PHE A 331 -1.80 10.95 6.06
C PHE A 331 -0.44 10.38 5.70
N GLN A 332 -0.44 9.13 5.25
CA GLN A 332 0.75 8.50 4.71
C GLN A 332 0.57 8.25 3.22
N ASP A 333 1.53 8.72 2.43
CA ASP A 333 1.65 8.38 1.02
C ASP A 333 2.95 7.58 0.77
N ASN A 334 3.33 7.43 -0.48
CA ASN A 334 4.53 6.69 -0.88
C ASN A 334 5.87 7.41 -0.58
N ARG A 335 5.85 8.69 -0.21
CA ARG A 335 7.01 9.51 0.16
C ARG A 335 7.25 9.52 1.67
N GLY A 336 6.23 9.19 2.45
CA GLY A 336 6.33 9.15 3.91
C GLY A 336 5.03 9.57 4.59
N LEU A 337 5.15 9.94 5.86
CA LEU A 337 4.06 10.47 6.65
C LEU A 337 4.06 12.00 6.54
N PHE A 338 2.88 12.59 6.35
CA PHE A 338 2.72 14.03 6.21
C PHE A 338 1.73 14.54 7.25
N GLU A 339 2.00 15.74 7.75
CA GLU A 339 1.07 16.59 8.47
C GLU A 339 0.65 17.74 7.54
N THR A 340 -0.64 17.94 7.37
CA THR A 340 -1.22 19.07 6.63
C THR A 340 -2.00 19.94 7.58
N VAL A 341 -1.64 21.22 7.63
CA VAL A 341 -2.16 22.23 8.54
C VAL A 341 -2.86 23.31 7.73
N PHE A 342 -4.04 23.73 8.18
CA PHE A 342 -4.73 24.86 7.57
C PHE A 342 -4.17 26.18 8.12
N ASP A 343 -3.62 27.02 7.25
CA ASP A 343 -3.16 28.38 7.58
C ASP A 343 -4.35 29.33 7.41
N GLU A 344 -4.97 29.71 8.53
CA GLU A 344 -6.15 30.58 8.54
C GLU A 344 -5.88 31.98 7.95
N TYR A 345 -4.66 32.51 8.13
CA TYR A 345 -4.30 33.83 7.62
C TYR A 345 -4.23 33.86 6.10
N LEU A 346 -3.72 32.78 5.51
CA LEU A 346 -3.61 32.65 4.06
C LEU A 346 -4.79 31.91 3.40
N ALA A 347 -5.72 31.40 4.20
CA ALA A 347 -6.79 30.49 3.80
C ALA A 347 -6.27 29.35 2.90
N LYS A 348 -5.15 28.71 3.31
CA LYS A 348 -4.46 27.70 2.50
C LYS A 348 -3.92 26.56 3.36
N TRP A 349 -4.01 25.35 2.80
CA TRP A 349 -3.38 24.18 3.37
C TRP A 349 -1.86 24.14 3.11
N ARG A 350 -1.09 23.77 4.13
CA ARG A 350 0.36 23.57 4.05
C ARG A 350 0.71 22.18 4.54
N SER A 351 1.56 21.48 3.79
CA SER A 351 1.96 20.11 4.10
C SER A 351 3.42 20.04 4.53
N TYR A 352 3.69 19.25 5.56
CA TYR A 352 4.99 19.05 6.19
C TYR A 352 5.25 17.55 6.28
N GLN A 353 6.43 17.11 5.85
CA GLN A 353 6.82 15.71 6.03
C GLN A 353 7.24 15.48 7.48
N LEU A 354 6.78 14.38 8.08
CA LEU A 354 7.17 13.95 9.41
C LEU A 354 8.26 12.88 9.32
N ASP A 355 9.35 13.07 10.08
CA ASP A 355 10.49 12.14 10.16
C ASP A 355 10.20 10.93 11.08
N ILE A 356 9.16 10.15 10.73
CA ILE A 356 8.79 8.92 11.44
C ILE A 356 9.22 7.71 10.59
N LEU A 357 10.47 7.27 10.79
CA LEU A 357 11.11 6.26 9.93
C LEU A 357 10.72 4.82 10.25
N ASP A 358 10.23 4.56 11.46
CA ASP A 358 9.88 3.22 11.96
C ASP A 358 8.41 2.85 11.68
N ALA A 359 7.59 3.81 11.26
CA ALA A 359 6.21 3.59 10.83
C ALA A 359 6.13 2.52 9.73
N ALA A 360 5.18 1.59 9.87
CA ALA A 360 4.88 0.65 8.81
C ALA A 360 4.42 1.40 7.54
N SER A 361 4.71 0.83 6.37
CA SER A 361 4.14 1.35 5.12
C SER A 361 2.63 1.23 5.18
N TYR A 362 1.96 2.35 4.98
CA TYR A 362 0.51 2.48 5.09
C TYR A 362 -0.02 2.08 6.48
N THR A 363 0.70 2.51 7.52
CA THR A 363 0.28 2.35 8.90
C THR A 363 -1.10 2.96 9.10
N PRO A 364 -2.00 2.32 9.86
CA PRO A 364 -3.17 3.02 10.35
C PRO A 364 -2.72 4.18 11.24
N LEU A 365 -3.47 5.27 11.16
CA LEU A 365 -3.21 6.53 11.85
C LEU A 365 -4.46 6.91 12.62
N THR A 366 -4.27 7.39 13.83
CA THR A 366 -5.32 8.05 14.61
C THR A 366 -4.66 9.13 15.45
N ALA A 367 -5.35 10.24 15.66
CA ALA A 367 -4.80 11.38 16.38
C ALA A 367 -5.85 11.90 17.36
N VAL A 368 -5.38 12.44 18.48
CA VAL A 368 -6.24 13.08 19.48
C VAL A 368 -5.60 14.38 19.94
N ALA A 369 -6.44 15.37 20.21
CA ALA A 369 -6.07 16.53 21.00
C ALA A 369 -6.26 16.20 22.48
N HIS A 370 -5.23 16.43 23.28
CA HIS A 370 -5.15 16.13 24.69
C HIS A 370 -4.95 17.41 25.50
N ALA A 371 -5.10 17.32 26.83
CA ALA A 371 -4.90 18.43 27.76
C ALA A 371 -5.72 19.70 27.44
N GLY A 372 -6.89 19.56 26.83
CA GLY A 372 -7.74 20.70 26.46
C GLY A 372 -7.46 21.30 25.08
N GLY A 373 -6.60 20.67 24.27
CA GLY A 373 -6.28 21.12 22.91
C GLY A 373 -4.80 21.44 22.68
N GLU A 374 -4.08 21.70 23.77
CA GLU A 374 -2.68 22.17 23.75
C GLU A 374 -1.68 21.09 23.30
N ASP A 375 -2.04 19.82 23.50
CA ASP A 375 -1.17 18.67 23.36
C ASP A 375 -1.68 17.74 22.27
N LEU A 376 -0.92 17.53 21.19
CA LEU A 376 -1.33 16.57 20.16
C LEU A 376 -0.70 15.22 20.40
N ARG A 377 -1.44 14.16 20.10
CA ARG A 377 -0.94 12.79 20.08
C ARG A 377 -1.29 12.16 18.75
N LEU A 378 -0.27 11.62 18.09
CA LEU A 378 -0.41 10.85 16.85
C LEU A 378 0.01 9.42 17.11
N TYR A 379 -0.87 8.48 16.82
CA TYR A 379 -0.63 7.05 16.99
C TYR A 379 -0.48 6.37 15.64
N TYR A 380 0.44 5.41 15.60
CA TYR A 380 0.74 4.61 14.42
C TYR A 380 1.27 3.24 14.84
N ILE A 381 1.41 2.33 13.87
CA ILE A 381 1.97 1.00 14.04
C ILE A 381 3.32 0.94 13.31
N THR A 382 4.34 0.40 13.97
CA THR A 382 5.67 0.20 13.36
C THR A 382 5.70 -0.99 12.42
N GLN A 383 6.78 -1.10 11.64
CA GLN A 383 7.05 -2.28 10.79
C GLN A 383 7.08 -3.60 11.57
N GLN A 384 7.35 -3.57 12.87
CA GLN A 384 7.35 -4.74 13.76
C GLN A 384 5.97 -5.07 14.36
N GLY A 385 4.93 -4.32 14.00
CA GLY A 385 3.57 -4.50 14.52
C GLY A 385 3.39 -3.99 15.94
N ILE A 386 4.09 -2.92 16.32
CA ILE A 386 4.03 -2.30 17.66
C ILE A 386 3.33 -0.95 17.57
N ILE A 387 2.41 -0.66 18.49
CA ILE A 387 1.79 0.67 18.57
C ILE A 387 2.81 1.67 19.14
N GLN A 388 2.96 2.79 18.45
CA GLN A 388 3.80 3.93 18.86
C GLN A 388 2.97 5.20 18.98
N GLU A 389 3.54 6.16 19.71
CA GLU A 389 2.97 7.47 19.99
C GLU A 389 4.00 8.54 19.67
N LYS A 390 3.62 9.56 18.89
CA LYS A 390 4.31 10.85 18.87
C LYS A 390 3.48 11.89 19.62
N CYS A 391 4.17 12.70 20.41
CA CYS A 391 3.60 13.79 21.18
C CYS A 391 4.09 15.11 20.61
N TRP A 392 3.17 16.03 20.31
CA TRP A 392 3.49 17.41 20.01
C TRP A 392 3.03 18.30 21.16
N THR A 393 3.88 19.26 21.52
CA THR A 393 3.54 20.37 22.44
C THR A 393 4.11 21.65 21.86
N ALA A 394 3.48 22.80 22.15
CA ALA A 394 3.96 24.10 21.67
C ALA A 394 5.41 24.40 22.10
N SER A 395 5.84 23.90 23.27
CA SER A 395 7.18 24.18 23.82
C SER A 395 8.28 23.26 23.29
N ARG A 396 7.96 22.02 22.86
CA ARG A 396 8.96 21.01 22.48
C ARG A 396 8.87 20.54 21.03
N GLY A 397 7.78 20.87 20.32
CA GLY A 397 7.49 20.26 19.03
C GLY A 397 7.22 18.77 19.15
N TRP A 398 7.40 18.04 18.03
CA TRP A 398 7.20 16.59 17.96
C TRP A 398 8.29 15.82 18.71
N SER A 399 7.88 14.88 19.56
CA SER A 399 8.75 14.02 20.37
C SER A 399 8.13 12.63 20.56
N ASP A 400 8.92 11.65 20.99
CA ASP A 400 8.41 10.31 21.28
C ASP A 400 7.57 10.27 22.57
N GLY A 401 6.42 9.61 22.48
CA GLY A 401 5.55 9.34 23.61
C GLY A 401 5.97 8.13 24.44
N SER A 402 5.37 7.99 25.63
CA SER A 402 5.72 6.90 26.55
C SER A 402 5.07 5.56 26.19
N LEU A 403 4.07 5.56 25.29
CA LEU A 403 3.36 4.34 24.88
C LEU A 403 4.30 3.29 24.31
N GLY A 404 5.28 3.69 23.49
CA GLY A 404 6.23 2.80 22.82
C GLY A 404 7.03 1.89 23.76
N THR A 405 7.23 2.33 25.01
CA THR A 405 7.95 1.53 26.04
C THR A 405 7.20 0.26 26.43
N HIS A 406 5.89 0.20 26.20
CA HIS A 406 5.03 -0.93 26.55
C HIS A 406 5.04 -2.05 25.50
N GLN A 407 5.62 -1.79 24.31
CA GLN A 407 5.84 -2.79 23.26
C GLN A 407 4.56 -3.56 22.88
N ILE A 408 3.44 -2.84 22.76
CA ILE A 408 2.11 -3.41 22.51
C ILE A 408 2.05 -3.99 21.09
N ARG A 409 2.02 -5.31 20.98
CA ARG A 409 1.93 -6.02 19.69
C ARG A 409 0.48 -6.20 19.26
N VAL A 410 0.22 -5.96 17.97
CA VAL A 410 -1.12 -6.01 17.38
C VAL A 410 -1.19 -6.95 16.18
N ALA A 411 -2.39 -7.27 15.71
CA ALA A 411 -2.55 -8.00 14.45
C ALA A 411 -1.95 -7.21 13.27
N THR A 412 -1.42 -7.92 12.28
CA THR A 412 -0.79 -7.32 11.08
C THR A 412 -1.74 -6.48 10.24
N ASN A 413 -3.04 -6.76 10.32
CA ASN A 413 -4.11 -6.01 9.66
C ASN A 413 -4.90 -5.12 10.62
N SER A 414 -4.49 -5.01 11.90
CA SER A 414 -5.18 -4.17 12.88
C SER A 414 -5.27 -2.73 12.39
N LYS A 415 -6.44 -2.12 12.57
CA LYS A 415 -6.57 -0.65 12.58
C LYS A 415 -6.42 -0.15 14.02
N ILE A 416 -6.27 1.15 14.18
CA ILE A 416 -6.19 1.81 15.49
C ILE A 416 -7.18 2.96 15.53
N ALA A 417 -7.84 3.14 16.66
CA ALA A 417 -8.69 4.28 16.92
C ALA A 417 -8.41 4.79 18.33
N ALA A 418 -8.27 6.10 18.50
CA ALA A 418 -7.96 6.70 19.78
C ALA A 418 -8.97 7.80 20.12
N VAL A 419 -9.18 8.00 21.41
CA VAL A 419 -10.01 9.07 21.93
C VAL A 419 -9.43 9.65 23.21
N ALA A 420 -9.50 10.96 23.35
CA ALA A 420 -9.14 11.66 24.57
C ALA A 420 -10.40 12.09 25.32
N SER A 421 -10.44 11.81 26.63
CA SER A 421 -11.46 12.37 27.53
C SER A 421 -11.00 13.73 28.01
N ALA A 422 -11.78 14.76 27.70
CA ALA A 422 -11.51 16.12 28.19
C ALA A 422 -11.65 16.24 29.71
N SER A 423 -12.61 15.53 30.31
CA SER A 423 -12.90 15.61 31.76
C SER A 423 -11.85 14.88 32.61
N GLU A 424 -11.41 13.71 32.17
CA GLU A 424 -10.49 12.86 32.92
C GLU A 424 -9.03 13.07 32.53
N LYS A 425 -8.79 13.86 31.47
CA LYS A 425 -7.49 13.97 30.78
C LYS A 425 -6.90 12.59 30.52
N SER A 426 -7.73 11.62 30.15
CA SER A 426 -7.32 10.26 29.83
C SER A 426 -7.27 10.04 28.33
N ILE A 427 -6.49 9.06 27.88
CA ILE A 427 -6.49 8.63 26.48
C ILE A 427 -6.81 7.14 26.42
N ARG A 428 -7.61 6.73 25.45
CA ARG A 428 -7.93 5.32 25.19
C ARG A 428 -7.62 5.00 23.75
N ILE A 429 -6.97 3.86 23.52
CA ILE A 429 -6.60 3.34 22.22
C ILE A 429 -7.25 1.97 22.06
N PHE A 430 -7.94 1.79 20.95
CA PHE A 430 -8.59 0.56 20.55
C PHE A 430 -7.88 -0.04 19.34
N TYR A 431 -7.63 -1.34 19.39
CA TYR A 431 -6.89 -2.09 18.37
C TYR A 431 -7.31 -3.56 18.37
N GLN A 432 -6.91 -4.31 17.37
CA GLN A 432 -7.05 -5.77 17.36
C GLN A 432 -5.75 -6.43 17.81
N GLY A 433 -5.85 -7.28 18.83
CA GLY A 433 -4.70 -8.03 19.35
C GLY A 433 -4.19 -9.06 18.35
N THR A 434 -3.12 -9.77 18.69
CA THR A 434 -2.51 -10.79 17.81
C THR A 434 -3.43 -11.97 17.46
N ASP A 435 -4.54 -12.14 18.18
CA ASP A 435 -5.61 -13.08 17.83
C ASP A 435 -6.43 -12.64 16.61
N SER A 436 -6.23 -11.40 16.15
CA SER A 436 -6.78 -10.76 14.95
C SER A 436 -8.29 -10.59 14.91
N ILE A 437 -9.01 -10.98 15.96
CA ILE A 437 -10.49 -10.93 15.99
C ILE A 437 -11.02 -10.17 17.20
N LYS A 438 -10.26 -10.04 18.30
CA LYS A 438 -10.76 -9.38 19.50
C LYS A 438 -10.30 -7.92 19.53
N ILE A 439 -11.24 -7.01 19.74
CA ILE A 439 -10.91 -5.61 20.03
C ILE A 439 -10.33 -5.56 21.45
N GLN A 440 -9.23 -4.84 21.62
CA GLN A 440 -8.54 -4.63 22.89
C GLN A 440 -8.39 -3.12 23.15
N GLU A 441 -8.29 -2.76 24.41
CA GLU A 441 -8.08 -1.40 24.86
C GLU A 441 -6.73 -1.25 25.57
N TYR A 442 -6.04 -0.14 25.30
CA TYR A 442 -4.97 0.37 26.13
C TYR A 442 -5.29 1.81 26.52
N CYS A 443 -5.11 2.19 27.78
CA CYS A 443 -5.49 3.50 28.25
C CYS A 443 -4.38 4.19 29.05
N TYR A 444 -4.27 5.49 28.88
CA TYR A 444 -3.50 6.39 29.73
C TYR A 444 -4.49 7.08 30.68
N LEU A 445 -4.37 6.82 31.97
CA LEU A 445 -5.20 7.47 32.98
C LEU A 445 -4.38 8.56 33.67
N ASN A 446 -4.83 9.82 33.63
CA ASN A 446 -4.11 10.93 34.25
C ASN A 446 -3.92 10.73 35.76
N SER A 447 -4.89 10.10 36.42
CA SER A 447 -4.81 9.74 37.85
C SER A 447 -3.66 8.79 38.17
N LEU A 448 -3.23 7.97 37.20
CA LEU A 448 -2.14 7.01 37.35
C LEU A 448 -0.83 7.49 36.72
N GLY A 449 -0.88 8.49 35.83
CA GLY A 449 0.29 9.04 35.14
C GLY A 449 1.03 8.03 34.25
N ARG A 450 0.37 6.93 33.85
CA ARG A 450 0.97 5.85 33.06
C ARG A 450 -0.05 5.15 32.18
N TRP A 451 0.45 4.40 31.21
CA TRP A 451 -0.35 3.54 30.35
C TRP A 451 -0.61 2.18 31.00
N GLU A 452 -1.82 1.65 30.82
CA GLU A 452 -2.22 0.32 31.29
C GLU A 452 -3.16 -0.38 30.29
N LYS A 453 -3.34 -1.69 30.47
CA LYS A 453 -4.38 -2.43 29.75
C LYS A 453 -5.76 -1.95 30.21
N GLY A 454 -6.60 -1.61 29.24
CA GLY A 454 -7.98 -1.23 29.51
C GLY A 454 -8.91 -2.42 29.69
N ASN A 455 -10.18 -2.21 29.38
CA ASN A 455 -11.24 -3.18 29.54
C ASN A 455 -11.02 -4.42 28.64
N THR A 456 -11.22 -5.60 29.22
CA THR A 456 -11.04 -6.89 28.52
C THR A 456 -12.34 -7.46 27.93
N ALA A 457 -13.49 -6.84 28.23
CA ALA A 457 -14.83 -7.27 27.83
C ALA A 457 -15.31 -6.61 26.52
N LEU A 458 -14.39 -6.40 25.57
CA LEU A 458 -14.69 -5.89 24.24
C LEU A 458 -15.05 -7.02 23.26
N PRO A 459 -15.90 -6.75 22.25
CA PRO A 459 -16.45 -7.77 21.36
C PRO A 459 -15.41 -8.28 20.35
N ALA A 460 -15.78 -9.39 19.70
CA ALA A 460 -15.10 -9.85 18.51
C ALA A 460 -15.57 -9.06 17.27
N ALA A 461 -14.63 -8.69 16.42
CA ALA A 461 -14.82 -8.00 15.17
C ALA A 461 -14.31 -8.85 13.99
N LEU A 462 -14.65 -8.45 12.76
CA LEU A 462 -14.00 -8.92 11.56
C LEU A 462 -12.49 -8.66 11.66
N SER A 463 -11.66 -9.61 11.24
CA SER A 463 -10.21 -9.40 11.24
C SER A 463 -9.83 -8.24 10.33
N GLY A 464 -9.06 -7.27 10.82
CA GLY A 464 -8.77 -6.04 10.10
C GLY A 464 -9.97 -5.13 9.91
N SER A 465 -10.95 -5.18 10.84
CA SER A 465 -12.04 -4.22 10.88
C SER A 465 -11.50 -2.80 11.04
N SER A 466 -12.07 -1.85 10.29
CA SER A 466 -11.97 -0.43 10.64
C SER A 466 -12.54 -0.20 12.04
N LEU A 467 -11.97 0.77 12.74
CA LEU A 467 -12.38 1.16 14.08
C LEU A 467 -12.55 2.67 14.09
N ALA A 468 -13.66 3.14 14.63
CA ALA A 468 -13.86 4.55 14.97
C ALA A 468 -14.35 4.64 16.40
N VAL A 469 -13.91 5.66 17.12
CA VAL A 469 -14.35 5.91 18.49
C VAL A 469 -14.64 7.39 18.66
N VAL A 470 -15.72 7.71 19.35
CA VAL A 470 -16.02 9.07 19.80
C VAL A 470 -16.25 9.07 21.31
N TYR A 471 -15.87 10.18 21.93
CA TYR A 471 -16.09 10.42 23.34
C TYR A 471 -17.21 11.43 23.53
N TYR A 472 -18.07 11.13 24.49
CA TYR A 472 -19.09 12.03 24.95
C TYR A 472 -19.15 12.01 26.49
N PRO A 473 -19.05 13.17 27.17
CA PRO A 473 -19.23 13.24 28.62
C PRO A 473 -20.71 13.00 28.97
N GLY A 474 -21.02 11.83 29.55
CA GLY A 474 -22.35 11.53 30.08
C GLY A 474 -22.53 12.04 31.52
N GLY A 475 -23.77 12.10 31.99
CA GLY A 475 -24.12 12.58 33.34
C GLY A 475 -23.58 11.73 34.50
N SER A 476 -23.15 10.49 34.25
CA SER A 476 -22.63 9.54 35.25
C SER A 476 -21.17 9.13 35.05
N GLY A 477 -20.48 9.62 34.01
CA GLY A 477 -19.12 9.21 33.69
C GLY A 477 -18.76 9.35 32.21
N PRO A 478 -17.54 8.96 31.81
CA PRO A 478 -17.11 9.05 30.43
C PRO A 478 -17.85 8.02 29.56
N MET A 479 -18.49 8.48 28.47
CA MET A 479 -19.13 7.58 27.51
C MET A 479 -18.31 7.50 26.21
N PHE A 480 -18.09 6.29 25.73
CA PHE A 480 -17.37 6.03 24.48
C PHE A 480 -18.25 5.24 23.53
N HIS A 481 -18.44 5.74 22.32
CA HIS A 481 -19.11 4.99 21.26
C HIS A 481 -18.05 4.43 20.34
N ILE A 482 -18.00 3.10 20.20
CA ILE A 482 -17.03 2.40 19.37
C ILE A 482 -17.77 1.73 18.23
N TYR A 483 -17.33 2.02 17.02
CA TYR A 483 -17.88 1.47 15.81
C TYR A 483 -16.90 0.51 15.13
N TYR A 484 -17.41 -0.64 14.70
CA TYR A 484 -16.62 -1.70 14.09
C TYR A 484 -17.48 -2.55 13.16
N GLN A 485 -16.85 -3.42 12.36
CA GLN A 485 -17.51 -4.42 11.55
C GLN A 485 -17.40 -5.79 12.20
N ASP A 486 -18.51 -6.52 12.31
CA ASP A 486 -18.53 -7.87 12.84
C ASP A 486 -18.16 -8.94 11.79
N LYS A 487 -17.92 -10.17 12.23
CA LYS A 487 -17.61 -11.32 11.37
C LYS A 487 -18.70 -11.69 10.36
N ARG A 488 -19.91 -11.12 10.50
CA ARG A 488 -21.06 -11.30 9.61
C ARG A 488 -21.22 -10.10 8.66
N MET A 489 -20.23 -9.21 8.59
CA MET A 489 -20.18 -8.00 7.76
C MET A 489 -21.12 -6.87 8.18
N TYR A 490 -21.73 -6.95 9.36
CA TYR A 490 -22.54 -5.86 9.90
C TYR A 490 -21.67 -4.84 10.61
N LEU A 491 -21.86 -3.57 10.30
CA LEU A 491 -21.38 -2.48 11.13
C LEU A 491 -22.16 -2.50 12.45
N ARG A 492 -21.46 -2.30 13.55
CA ARG A 492 -21.99 -2.33 14.92
C ARG A 492 -21.46 -1.16 15.71
N GLU A 493 -22.26 -0.78 16.71
CA GLU A 493 -21.88 0.14 17.77
C GLU A 493 -21.91 -0.60 19.11
N ILE A 494 -20.90 -0.33 19.93
CA ILE A 494 -20.94 -0.58 21.37
C ILE A 494 -20.67 0.73 22.09
N VAL A 495 -21.32 0.90 23.23
CA VAL A 495 -21.23 2.10 24.05
C VAL A 495 -20.73 1.69 25.42
N TYR A 496 -19.67 2.35 25.89
CA TYR A 496 -19.29 2.30 27.28
C TYR A 496 -20.10 3.33 28.05
N ASP A 497 -20.85 2.91 29.07
CA ASP A 497 -21.71 3.80 29.87
C ASP A 497 -21.04 4.37 31.14
N GLY A 498 -19.74 4.10 31.32
CA GLY A 498 -19.00 4.38 32.55
C GLY A 498 -18.72 3.13 33.37
N SER A 499 -19.43 2.02 33.14
CA SER A 499 -19.29 0.75 33.86
C SER A 499 -19.13 -0.46 32.94
N THR A 500 -19.98 -0.60 31.92
CA THR A 500 -20.04 -1.76 31.03
C THR A 500 -20.18 -1.35 29.58
N PHE A 501 -19.84 -2.26 28.67
CA PHE A 501 -20.07 -2.10 27.23
C PHE A 501 -21.41 -2.71 26.86
N GLU A 502 -22.31 -1.89 26.32
CA GLU A 502 -23.63 -2.29 25.86
C GLU A 502 -23.82 -1.95 24.38
N PRO A 503 -24.75 -2.62 23.66
CA PRO A 503 -25.12 -2.19 22.30
C PRO A 503 -25.64 -0.75 22.29
N GLY A 504 -25.18 0.04 21.32
CA GLY A 504 -25.63 1.41 21.14
C GLY A 504 -26.96 1.55 20.41
N GLU A 505 -27.28 2.79 20.01
CA GLU A 505 -28.52 3.11 19.29
C GLU A 505 -28.44 2.87 17.78
N PHE A 506 -27.22 2.80 17.23
CA PHE A 506 -26.97 2.51 15.83
C PHE A 506 -27.45 1.09 15.48
N GLN A 507 -28.43 1.02 14.59
CA GLN A 507 -28.93 -0.26 14.11
C GLN A 507 -27.91 -0.92 13.19
N PRO A 508 -27.62 -2.23 13.34
CA PRO A 508 -26.62 -2.89 12.52
C PRO A 508 -26.93 -2.83 11.02
N VAL A 509 -25.98 -2.32 10.23
CA VAL A 509 -26.10 -2.19 8.76
C VAL A 509 -25.11 -3.11 8.07
N LEU A 510 -25.54 -3.82 7.02
CA LEU A 510 -24.65 -4.63 6.20
C LEU A 510 -23.74 -3.74 5.35
N ALA A 511 -22.43 -3.96 5.41
CA ALA A 511 -21.45 -3.19 4.64
C ALA A 511 -20.46 -4.12 3.93
N PRO A 512 -19.74 -3.63 2.90
CA PRO A 512 -18.62 -4.37 2.30
C PRO A 512 -17.57 -4.77 3.33
N ALA A 513 -16.87 -5.88 3.08
CA ALA A 513 -15.76 -6.32 3.94
C ALA A 513 -14.72 -5.21 4.10
N HIS A 514 -14.29 -4.96 5.34
CA HIS A 514 -13.32 -3.92 5.69
C HIS A 514 -13.76 -2.52 5.27
N ALA A 515 -15.06 -2.24 5.31
CA ALA A 515 -15.57 -0.90 5.02
C ALA A 515 -14.84 0.15 5.87
N PRO A 516 -14.39 1.28 5.29
CA PRO A 516 -13.84 2.38 6.06
C PRO A 516 -14.94 2.96 6.96
N ILE A 517 -14.57 3.25 8.21
CA ILE A 517 -15.46 3.78 9.24
C ILE A 517 -14.78 5.01 9.84
N ALA A 518 -15.51 6.11 9.99
CA ALA A 518 -15.05 7.30 10.70
C ALA A 518 -16.21 7.85 11.54
N ALA A 519 -15.92 8.47 12.68
CA ALA A 519 -16.96 9.07 13.52
C ALA A 519 -16.43 10.32 14.24
N CYS A 520 -17.30 11.31 14.43
CA CYS A 520 -17.05 12.51 15.22
C CYS A 520 -18.25 12.84 16.10
N ALA A 521 -18.02 13.64 17.15
CA ALA A 521 -19.07 14.10 18.05
C ALA A 521 -18.93 15.60 18.32
N ILE A 522 -20.06 16.28 18.50
CA ILE A 522 -20.18 17.69 18.88
C ILE A 522 -21.04 17.81 20.14
N ILE A 523 -20.72 18.77 20.99
CA ILE A 523 -21.49 19.08 22.20
C ILE A 523 -22.02 20.51 22.04
N LEU A 524 -23.29 20.60 21.65
CA LEU A 524 -24.01 21.86 21.47
C LEU A 524 -25.17 21.95 22.47
N ASN A 525 -26.31 21.35 22.11
CA ASN A 525 -27.53 21.27 22.92
C ASN A 525 -27.85 19.82 23.32
N GLY A 526 -26.81 18.97 23.40
CA GLY A 526 -26.91 17.53 23.55
C GLY A 526 -25.78 16.80 22.79
N PRO A 527 -25.70 15.46 22.88
CA PRO A 527 -24.77 14.67 22.07
C PRO A 527 -25.21 14.69 20.62
N GLU A 528 -24.39 15.26 19.75
CA GLU A 528 -24.52 15.09 18.31
C GLU A 528 -23.38 14.21 17.80
N ILE A 529 -23.71 13.00 17.36
CA ILE A 529 -22.72 12.05 16.82
C ILE A 529 -22.99 11.89 15.33
N ALA A 530 -21.92 11.88 14.53
CA ALA A 530 -21.97 11.50 13.13
C ALA A 530 -21.01 10.34 12.87
N MET A 531 -21.55 9.27 12.28
CA MET A 531 -20.84 8.04 11.94
C MET A 531 -20.92 7.85 10.42
N PHE A 532 -19.77 7.71 9.78
CA PHE A 532 -19.61 7.63 8.34
C PHE A 532 -19.06 6.28 7.92
N TRP A 533 -19.61 5.69 6.85
CA TRP A 533 -19.08 4.46 6.25
C TRP A 533 -19.27 4.44 4.74
N LYS A 534 -18.55 3.54 4.05
CA LYS A 534 -18.81 3.23 2.63
C LYS A 534 -19.88 2.15 2.50
N SER A 535 -20.99 2.45 1.84
CA SER A 535 -22.11 1.53 1.62
C SER A 535 -21.79 0.46 0.57
N GLN A 536 -22.68 -0.53 0.42
CA GLN A 536 -22.58 -1.56 -0.63
C GLN A 536 -22.63 -0.97 -2.04
N GLU A 537 -23.36 0.14 -2.20
CA GLU A 537 -23.48 0.90 -3.44
C GLU A 537 -22.24 1.76 -3.74
N GLY A 538 -21.25 1.78 -2.83
CA GLY A 538 -20.02 2.54 -2.99
C GLY A 538 -20.17 4.03 -2.71
N VAL A 539 -21.28 4.44 -2.10
CA VAL A 539 -21.56 5.81 -1.64
C VAL A 539 -21.10 5.96 -0.18
N VAL A 540 -20.75 7.17 0.25
CA VAL A 540 -20.52 7.44 1.67
C VAL A 540 -21.88 7.62 2.34
N SER A 541 -22.17 6.88 3.41
CA SER A 541 -23.38 7.03 4.20
C SER A 541 -23.04 7.63 5.55
N GLN A 542 -23.94 8.45 6.07
CA GLN A 542 -23.86 9.06 7.39
C GLN A 542 -25.05 8.62 8.24
N TRP A 543 -24.78 8.14 9.45
CA TRP A 543 -25.75 8.01 10.52
C TRP A 543 -25.54 9.14 11.51
N SER A 544 -26.63 9.73 12.02
CA SER A 544 -26.55 10.83 12.97
C SER A 544 -27.37 10.55 14.23
N LEU A 545 -26.83 10.95 15.38
CA LEU A 545 -27.55 11.10 16.65
C LEU A 545 -27.69 12.61 16.90
N PRO A 546 -28.85 13.14 17.37
CA PRO A 546 -30.02 12.43 17.88
C PRO A 546 -31.08 12.04 16.83
N SER A 547 -30.92 12.39 15.55
CA SER A 547 -31.95 12.12 14.53
C SER A 547 -32.22 10.63 14.30
N LYS A 548 -31.22 9.78 14.57
CA LYS A 548 -31.21 8.33 14.32
C LYS A 548 -31.49 7.98 12.85
N THR A 549 -31.18 8.90 11.95
CA THR A 549 -31.40 8.76 10.51
C THR A 549 -30.11 8.38 9.79
N VAL A 550 -30.26 7.64 8.68
CA VAL A 550 -29.19 7.38 7.72
C VAL A 550 -29.44 8.22 6.48
N LYS A 551 -28.42 8.96 6.03
CA LYS A 551 -28.41 9.73 4.79
C LYS A 551 -27.25 9.27 3.91
N GLU A 552 -27.47 9.14 2.61
CA GLU A 552 -26.39 8.93 1.65
C GLU A 552 -25.81 10.29 1.24
N LEU A 553 -24.49 10.39 1.28
CA LEU A 553 -23.71 11.58 0.99
C LEU A 553 -23.05 11.48 -0.38
N GLY A 554 -23.30 12.49 -1.22
CA GLY A 554 -22.69 12.62 -2.55
C GLY A 554 -23.33 11.76 -3.64
N LYS A 555 -22.78 11.87 -4.86
CA LYS A 555 -23.10 10.95 -5.98
C LYS A 555 -22.29 9.66 -5.80
N PRO A 556 -22.75 8.49 -6.30
CA PRO A 556 -21.97 7.27 -6.30
C PRO A 556 -20.57 7.56 -6.82
N SER A 557 -19.57 7.46 -5.93
CA SER A 557 -18.18 7.52 -6.38
C SER A 557 -18.03 6.44 -7.43
N SER A 558 -17.37 6.74 -8.55
CA SER A 558 -17.18 5.76 -9.63
C SER A 558 -16.79 4.42 -9.03
N VAL A 559 -17.70 3.46 -9.16
CA VAL A 559 -17.64 2.12 -8.58
C VAL A 559 -16.20 1.58 -8.70
N GLY A 560 -15.45 1.58 -7.59
CA GLY A 560 -14.07 1.07 -7.56
C GLY A 560 -13.00 1.92 -6.86
N SER A 561 -13.26 3.16 -6.42
CA SER A 561 -12.22 3.96 -5.72
C SER A 561 -12.00 3.46 -4.27
N ASN A 562 -10.74 3.17 -3.92
CA ASN A 562 -10.33 2.86 -2.56
C ASN A 562 -10.32 4.16 -1.74
N ILE A 563 -11.12 4.22 -0.68
CA ILE A 563 -11.20 5.40 0.19
C ILE A 563 -10.87 5.04 1.63
N THR A 564 -10.20 5.94 2.32
CA THR A 564 -10.12 5.96 3.79
C THR A 564 -10.67 7.28 4.29
N MET A 565 -11.18 7.29 5.52
CA MET A 565 -11.93 8.43 6.06
C MET A 565 -11.42 8.78 7.46
N ALA A 566 -11.32 10.07 7.73
CA ALA A 566 -11.25 10.65 9.06
C ALA A 566 -12.23 11.81 9.13
N THR A 567 -12.74 12.11 10.32
CA THR A 567 -13.64 13.25 10.49
C THR A 567 -13.28 14.01 11.75
N VAL A 568 -13.53 15.31 11.71
CA VAL A 568 -13.42 16.22 12.85
C VAL A 568 -14.65 17.10 12.87
N ALA A 569 -14.97 17.61 14.05
CA ALA A 569 -15.89 18.72 14.20
C ALA A 569 -15.10 19.99 14.49
N SER A 570 -15.52 21.11 13.90
CA SER A 570 -14.87 22.42 13.97
C SER A 570 -15.89 23.55 13.94
N GLY A 571 -15.53 24.72 14.47
CA GLY A 571 -16.30 25.95 14.28
C GLY A 571 -16.73 26.62 15.59
N PRO A 572 -17.02 27.94 15.55
CA PRO A 572 -17.52 28.68 16.69
C PRO A 572 -18.92 28.18 17.09
N VAL A 573 -19.34 28.46 18.33
CA VAL A 573 -20.62 28.01 18.93
C VAL A 573 -21.86 28.25 18.05
N VAL A 574 -21.76 29.20 17.11
CA VAL A 574 -22.85 29.68 16.26
C VAL A 574 -22.91 29.00 14.89
N ASP A 575 -21.79 28.48 14.35
CA ASP A 575 -21.67 27.91 12.99
C ASP A 575 -20.76 26.66 13.00
N PHE A 576 -21.22 25.58 13.66
CA PHE A 576 -20.48 24.32 13.67
C PHE A 576 -20.48 23.64 12.30
N SER A 577 -19.30 23.26 11.85
CA SER A 577 -19.06 22.42 10.69
C SER A 577 -18.43 21.08 11.09
N ARG A 578 -18.74 20.05 10.32
CA ARG A 578 -18.13 18.72 10.37
C ARG A 578 -17.31 18.58 9.10
N SER A 579 -16.00 18.46 9.24
CA SER A 579 -15.15 18.13 8.10
C SER A 579 -15.00 16.61 8.01
N LEU A 580 -15.35 16.05 6.85
CA LEU A 580 -15.05 14.68 6.48
C LEU A 580 -13.86 14.71 5.51
N PHE A 581 -12.74 14.16 5.94
CA PHE A 581 -11.54 14.01 5.13
C PHE A 581 -11.57 12.66 4.44
N ILE A 582 -11.57 12.67 3.11
CA ILE A 582 -11.59 11.45 2.29
C ILE A 582 -10.30 11.39 1.49
N PHE A 583 -9.49 10.38 1.76
CA PHE A 583 -8.34 10.08 0.91
C PHE A 583 -8.78 9.09 -0.17
N LYS A 584 -8.78 9.53 -1.43
CA LYS A 584 -9.16 8.71 -2.59
C LYS A 584 -7.87 8.14 -3.19
N GLY A 585 -7.86 6.83 -3.49
CA GLY A 585 -6.68 6.01 -3.85
C GLY A 585 -5.78 6.46 -5.00
N ASP A 586 -6.05 7.63 -5.59
CA ASP A 586 -5.35 8.27 -6.69
C ASP A 586 -4.50 9.45 -6.20
N THR A 587 -3.93 9.32 -5.00
CA THR A 587 -2.98 10.25 -4.37
C THR A 587 -3.54 11.63 -3.99
N LYS A 588 -4.86 11.75 -3.84
CA LYS A 588 -5.52 13.02 -3.51
C LYS A 588 -6.27 12.94 -2.20
N LEU A 589 -5.98 13.90 -1.32
CA LEU A 589 -6.73 14.16 -0.10
C LEU A 589 -7.78 15.23 -0.40
N TYR A 590 -9.04 14.91 -0.10
CA TYR A 590 -10.18 15.81 -0.24
C TYR A 590 -10.78 16.14 1.12
N GLU A 591 -11.16 17.40 1.30
CA GLU A 591 -12.10 17.83 2.33
C GLU A 591 -13.50 17.81 1.74
N GLU A 592 -14.45 17.23 2.47
CA GLU A 592 -15.86 17.47 2.25
C GLU A 592 -16.42 18.05 3.56
N ARG A 593 -16.83 19.33 3.54
CA ARG A 593 -17.41 20.01 4.71
C ARG A 593 -18.93 19.92 4.70
N TRP A 594 -19.48 19.63 5.88
CA TRP A 594 -20.91 19.52 6.14
C TRP A 594 -21.26 20.42 7.32
N PHE A 595 -22.31 21.22 7.22
CA PHE A 595 -22.75 22.04 8.35
C PHE A 595 -23.72 21.27 9.26
N ALA A 596 -23.85 21.72 10.51
CA ALA A 596 -24.69 21.08 11.52
C ALA A 596 -26.18 20.99 11.13
N ASP A 597 -26.65 21.86 10.22
CA ASP A 597 -28.01 21.79 9.66
C ASP A 597 -28.23 20.57 8.73
N GLY A 598 -27.16 19.88 8.34
CA GLY A 598 -27.17 18.62 7.60
C GLY A 598 -27.59 18.74 6.13
N ASP A 599 -27.99 19.93 5.68
CA ASP A 599 -28.57 20.18 4.35
C ASP A 599 -27.74 21.13 3.49
N SER A 600 -26.77 21.84 4.07
CA SER A 600 -25.80 22.64 3.32
C SER A 600 -24.44 21.91 3.21
N TRP A 601 -23.88 21.92 2.00
CA TRP A 601 -22.62 21.26 1.63
C TRP A 601 -21.76 22.21 0.80
N GLU A 602 -20.46 22.24 1.09
CA GLU A 602 -19.46 22.91 0.26
C GLU A 602 -18.86 21.93 -0.74
N GLU A 603 -18.57 22.38 -1.97
CA GLU A 603 -17.89 21.54 -2.96
C GLU A 603 -16.56 20.98 -2.41
N PRO A 604 -16.15 19.76 -2.78
CA PRO A 604 -15.02 19.10 -2.17
C PRO A 604 -13.74 19.89 -2.47
N GLU A 605 -13.08 20.39 -1.43
CA GLU A 605 -11.82 21.10 -1.58
C GLU A 605 -10.68 20.08 -1.65
N GLN A 606 -9.85 20.16 -2.68
CA GLN A 606 -8.65 19.34 -2.74
C GLN A 606 -7.58 19.96 -1.82
N ILE A 607 -7.35 19.34 -0.66
CA ILE A 607 -6.43 19.82 0.37
C ILE A 607 -4.96 19.57 0.02
N SER A 608 -4.70 18.50 -0.73
CA SER A 608 -3.35 18.15 -1.14
C SER A 608 -3.33 17.50 -2.52
N THR A 609 -2.49 18.04 -3.40
CA THR A 609 -1.96 17.35 -4.57
C THR A 609 -0.62 16.73 -4.17
N THR A 610 -0.52 15.41 -4.11
CA THR A 610 0.81 14.80 -4.25
C THR A 610 1.25 15.05 -5.71
N VAL A 611 2.28 15.86 -5.91
CA VAL A 611 2.97 15.95 -7.21
C VAL A 611 3.87 14.74 -7.38
#